data_AF-A0AAJ3F3J4-F1
#
_entry.id   AF-A0AAJ3F3J4-F1
#
_cell.length_a   1.000
_cell.length_b   1.000
_cell.length_c   1.000
_cell.angle_alpha   90.00
_cell.angle_beta   90.00
_cell.angle_gamma   90.00
#
_symmetry.space_group_name_H-M   'P 1'
#
loop_
_entity.id
_entity.type
_entity.pdbx_description
1 polymer ?
#
loop_
_entity_poly.entity_id
_entity_poly.type
_entity_poly.pdbx_seq_one_letter_code
_entity_poly.pdbx_strand_id
1 'polypeptide(L)'
;VHIGDNRITAANLTGVADRVILGLLPTSEDGYEVAMAVLGPSGGTLHIHGVAAADDHDSWAEAVGRSLQVIEPGCSLDLGQLVMVKSYAPHWDHVVLDVAVSGR
;
A
#
# COMPACT_ATOMS: atom_id res chain seq x y z
N VAL A 1 -14.38 -13.37 5.85
CA VAL A 1 -12.98 -13.53 6.32
C VAL A 1 -12.46 -14.84 5.77
N HIS A 2 -11.36 -14.80 5.01
CA HIS A 2 -10.69 -16.00 4.48
C HIS A 2 -9.48 -16.30 5.37
N ILE A 3 -9.32 -17.56 5.78
CA ILE A 3 -8.22 -17.98 6.66
C ILE A 3 -6.98 -18.26 5.80
N GLY A 4 -5.84 -17.67 6.17
CA GLY A 4 -4.54 -17.96 5.56
C GLY A 4 -3.77 -16.70 5.16
N ASP A 5 -2.69 -16.90 4.40
CA ASP A 5 -1.91 -15.83 3.78
C ASP A 5 -2.72 -15.19 2.65
N ASN A 6 -2.85 -13.86 2.65
CA ASN A 6 -3.59 -13.15 1.60
C ASN A 6 -2.93 -13.32 0.22
N ARG A 7 -1.62 -13.54 0.17
CA ARG A 7 -0.88 -13.78 -1.07
C ARG A 7 -1.29 -15.07 -1.77
N ILE A 8 -1.77 -16.05 -0.99
CA ILE A 8 -2.24 -17.34 -1.50
C ILE A 8 -3.76 -17.32 -1.69
N THR A 9 -4.47 -16.82 -0.68
CA THR A 9 -5.94 -16.90 -0.63
C THR A 9 -6.63 -15.89 -1.56
N ALA A 10 -5.99 -14.75 -1.85
CA ALA A 10 -6.49 -13.74 -2.77
C ALA A 10 -5.81 -13.76 -4.15
N ALA A 11 -4.91 -14.73 -4.42
CA ALA A 11 -4.18 -14.82 -5.68
C ALA A 11 -5.09 -14.89 -6.93
N ASN A 12 -6.30 -15.44 -6.77
CA ASN A 12 -7.28 -15.58 -7.86
C ASN A 12 -8.30 -14.42 -7.93
N LEU A 13 -8.17 -13.42 -7.07
CA LEU A 13 -9.03 -12.23 -7.09
C LEU A 13 -8.37 -11.16 -7.97
N THR A 14 -9.15 -10.60 -8.89
CA THR A 14 -8.66 -9.54 -9.79
C THR A 14 -9.80 -8.61 -10.14
N GLY A 15 -9.59 -7.30 -10.03
CA GLY A 15 -10.59 -6.33 -10.48
C GLY A 15 -11.85 -6.23 -9.61
N VAL A 16 -11.78 -6.63 -8.33
CA VAL A 16 -12.97 -6.78 -7.46
C VAL A 16 -13.07 -5.73 -6.35
N ALA A 17 -12.04 -4.92 -6.11
CA ALA A 17 -11.99 -3.97 -5.00
C ALA A 17 -11.77 -2.54 -5.47
N ASP A 18 -12.55 -1.60 -4.93
CA ASP A 18 -12.30 -0.16 -5.09
C ASP A 18 -11.25 0.35 -4.09
N ARG A 19 -11.07 -0.34 -2.97
CA ARG A 19 -10.10 -0.01 -1.92
C ARG A 19 -9.51 -1.26 -1.28
N VAL A 20 -8.20 -1.24 -1.03
CA VAL A 20 -7.47 -2.32 -0.36
C VAL A 20 -6.78 -1.76 0.89
N ILE A 21 -6.92 -2.46 2.01
CA ILE A 21 -6.32 -2.07 3.30
C ILE A 21 -5.12 -2.96 3.57
N LEU A 22 -3.94 -2.35 3.61
CA LEU A 22 -2.65 -2.99 3.83
C LEU A 22 -2.15 -2.64 5.24
N GLY A 23 -2.83 -3.20 6.25
CA GLY A 23 -2.66 -2.87 7.67
C GLY A 23 -1.57 -3.63 8.43
N LEU A 24 -0.53 -4.13 7.76
CA LEU A 24 0.53 -4.93 8.39
C LEU A 24 1.76 -4.06 8.70
N LEU A 25 2.31 -4.22 9.91
CA LEU A 25 3.57 -3.61 10.35
C LEU A 25 4.66 -4.69 10.52
N PRO A 26 5.95 -4.36 10.29
CA PRO A 26 6.46 -3.03 9.95
C PRO A 26 6.21 -2.60 8.49
N THR A 27 5.91 -3.56 7.61
CA THR A 27 5.59 -3.33 6.20
C THR A 27 4.60 -4.38 5.68
N SER A 28 3.94 -4.04 4.60
CA SER A 28 3.01 -4.88 3.84
C SER A 28 3.45 -5.10 2.38
N GLU A 29 4.71 -4.76 2.06
CA GLU A 29 5.28 -4.82 0.70
C GLU A 29 5.08 -6.16 -0.01
N ASP A 30 5.26 -7.28 0.69
CA ASP A 30 5.03 -8.64 0.16
C ASP A 30 3.60 -8.85 -0.39
N GLY A 31 2.64 -8.02 0.03
CA GLY A 31 1.25 -8.05 -0.41
C GLY A 31 0.91 -7.07 -1.53
N TYR A 32 1.84 -6.21 -1.97
CA TYR A 32 1.54 -5.15 -2.95
C TYR A 32 1.11 -5.70 -4.31
N GLU A 33 1.72 -6.77 -4.80
CA GLU A 33 1.34 -7.38 -6.09
C GLU A 33 -0.12 -7.85 -6.08
N VAL A 34 -0.51 -8.57 -5.02
CA VAL A 34 -1.89 -9.03 -4.86
C VAL A 34 -2.84 -7.86 -4.64
N ALA A 35 -2.44 -6.85 -3.85
CA ALA A 35 -3.23 -5.65 -3.60
C ALA A 35 -3.50 -4.86 -4.88
N MET A 36 -2.49 -4.68 -5.74
CA MET A 36 -2.65 -4.08 -7.05
C MET A 36 -3.58 -4.95 -7.90
N ALA A 37 -3.36 -6.27 -7.99
CA ALA A 37 -4.19 -7.16 -8.80
C ALA A 37 -5.69 -7.10 -8.45
N VAL A 38 -6.05 -7.03 -7.16
CA VAL A 38 -7.45 -6.98 -6.73
C VAL A 38 -8.14 -5.65 -7.00
N LEU A 39 -7.40 -4.55 -7.18
CA LEU A 39 -8.01 -3.27 -7.54
C LEU A 39 -8.77 -3.38 -8.86
N GLY A 40 -9.86 -2.63 -8.98
CA GLY A 40 -10.68 -2.54 -10.19
C GLY A 40 -9.87 -2.16 -11.45
N PRO A 41 -10.44 -2.40 -12.65
CA PRO A 41 -9.79 -2.03 -13.91
C PRO A 41 -9.59 -0.51 -14.07
N SER A 42 -10.42 0.31 -13.41
CA SER A 42 -10.22 1.76 -13.33
C SER A 42 -9.21 2.18 -12.24
N GLY A 43 -8.65 1.22 -11.50
CA GLY A 43 -7.84 1.45 -10.31
C GLY A 43 -8.66 1.48 -9.02
N GLY A 44 -8.25 2.33 -8.08
CA GLY A 44 -8.86 2.45 -6.75
C GLY A 44 -7.86 3.00 -5.71
N THR A 45 -8.06 2.74 -4.43
CA THR A 45 -7.17 3.23 -3.36
C THR A 45 -6.47 2.11 -2.60
N LEU A 46 -5.17 2.24 -2.41
CA LEU A 46 -4.41 1.46 -1.43
C LEU A 46 -4.25 2.28 -0.15
N HIS A 47 -4.67 1.73 0.99
CA HIS A 47 -4.45 2.32 2.32
C HIS A 47 -3.32 1.55 3.02
N ILE A 48 -2.11 2.11 2.98
CA ILE A 48 -0.88 1.38 3.28
C ILE A 48 -0.34 1.82 4.64
N HIS A 49 -0.20 0.87 5.55
CA HIS A 49 0.49 1.07 6.82
C HIS A 49 1.98 0.74 6.66
N GLY A 50 2.83 1.50 7.34
CA GLY A 50 4.25 1.18 7.45
C GLY A 50 4.93 1.88 8.62
N VAL A 51 6.24 1.69 8.71
CA VAL A 51 7.09 2.32 9.71
C VAL A 51 8.11 3.21 8.99
N ALA A 52 8.15 4.50 9.35
CA ALA A 52 9.04 5.48 8.76
C ALA A 52 9.90 6.17 9.83
N ALA A 53 11.04 6.73 9.41
CA ALA A 53 11.89 7.52 10.30
C ALA A 53 11.13 8.76 10.77
N ALA A 54 11.13 9.06 12.07
CA ALA A 54 10.29 10.10 12.66
C ALA A 54 10.56 11.53 12.12
N ASP A 55 11.75 11.73 11.55
CA ASP A 55 12.20 12.98 10.94
C ASP A 55 12.12 12.99 9.40
N ASP A 56 11.69 11.88 8.77
CA ASP A 56 11.61 11.75 7.31
C ASP A 56 10.55 10.71 6.88
N HIS A 57 9.28 11.10 6.97
CA HIS A 57 8.18 10.26 6.49
C HIS A 57 8.08 10.25 4.95
N ASP A 58 8.49 11.34 4.29
CA ASP A 58 8.35 11.52 2.84
C ASP A 58 9.19 10.52 2.06
N SER A 59 10.44 10.25 2.49
CA SER A 59 11.28 9.21 1.88
C SER A 59 10.62 7.82 1.89
N TRP A 60 9.86 7.50 2.94
CA TRP A 60 9.11 6.24 3.00
C TRP A 60 7.94 6.25 1.99
N ALA A 61 7.19 7.34 1.89
CA ALA A 61 6.09 7.47 0.94
C ALA A 61 6.58 7.37 -0.53
N GLU A 62 7.72 7.99 -0.85
CA GLU A 62 8.36 7.88 -2.16
C GLU A 62 8.85 6.46 -2.46
N ALA A 63 9.37 5.75 -1.45
CA ALA A 63 9.75 4.34 -1.59
C ALA A 63 8.53 3.46 -1.89
N VAL A 64 7.40 3.67 -1.20
CA VAL A 64 6.13 2.99 -1.48
C VAL A 64 5.69 3.26 -2.93
N GLY A 65 5.68 4.52 -3.36
CA GLY A 65 5.33 4.89 -4.73
C GLY A 65 6.21 4.19 -5.77
N ARG A 66 7.53 4.15 -5.55
CA ARG A 66 8.47 3.44 -6.43
C ARG A 66 8.19 1.93 -6.49
N SER A 67 7.94 1.28 -5.36
CA SER A 67 7.63 -0.15 -5.32
C SER A 67 6.34 -0.47 -6.08
N LEU A 68 5.29 0.35 -5.93
CA LEU A 68 4.04 0.19 -6.68
C LEU A 68 4.24 0.42 -8.19
N GLN A 69 5.04 1.43 -8.57
CA GLN A 69 5.33 1.70 -9.99
C GLN A 69 6.12 0.57 -10.66
N VAL A 70 6.98 -0.15 -9.92
CA VAL A 70 7.70 -1.32 -10.44
C VAL A 70 6.73 -2.46 -10.76
N ILE A 71 5.71 -2.66 -9.91
CA ILE A 71 4.70 -3.71 -10.10
C ILE A 71 3.84 -3.41 -11.33
N GLU A 72 3.44 -2.15 -11.51
CA GLU A 72 2.59 -1.76 -12.61
C GLU A 72 3.02 -0.44 -13.26
N PRO A 73 4.02 -0.48 -14.17
CA PRO A 73 4.63 0.73 -14.73
C PRO A 73 3.68 1.61 -15.55
N GLY A 74 2.58 1.05 -16.05
CA GLY A 74 1.59 1.76 -16.85
C GLY A 74 0.60 2.60 -16.03
N CYS A 75 0.46 2.32 -14.73
CA CYS A 75 -0.51 3.02 -13.91
C CYS A 75 -0.01 4.42 -13.48
N SER A 76 -0.97 5.29 -13.20
CA SER A 76 -0.74 6.59 -12.56
C SER A 76 -1.01 6.46 -11.07
N LEU A 77 -0.05 6.94 -10.26
CA LEU A 77 -0.12 6.95 -8.80
C LEU A 77 -0.25 8.39 -8.29
N ASP A 78 -1.25 8.63 -7.46
CA ASP A 78 -1.37 9.85 -6.67
C ASP A 78 -1.09 9.49 -5.20
N LEU A 79 0.10 9.91 -4.71
CA LEU A 79 0.50 9.74 -3.32
C LEU A 79 -0.26 10.79 -2.50
N GLY A 80 -1.35 10.36 -1.89
CA GLY A 80 -2.23 11.22 -1.11
C GLY A 80 -1.63 11.60 0.24
N GLN A 81 -2.51 11.90 1.20
CA GLN A 81 -2.06 12.39 2.49
C GLN A 81 -1.34 11.29 3.29
N LEU A 82 -0.09 11.59 3.64
CA LEU A 82 0.69 10.85 4.62
C LEU A 82 0.26 11.25 6.04
N VAL A 83 -0.10 10.26 6.86
CA VAL A 83 -0.60 10.46 8.22
C VAL A 83 0.30 9.73 9.22
N MET A 84 0.88 10.48 10.15
CA MET A 84 1.51 9.89 11.34
C MET A 84 0.41 9.45 12.32
N VAL A 85 0.37 8.16 12.65
CA VAL A 85 -0.66 7.56 13.53
C VAL A 85 -0.22 7.60 14.98
N LYS A 86 0.99 7.11 15.25
CA LYS A 86 1.60 7.05 16.59
C LYS A 86 3.08 6.73 16.48
N SER A 87 3.82 7.01 17.56
CA SER A 87 5.18 6.48 17.72
C SER A 87 5.16 4.95 17.74
N TYR A 88 6.03 4.34 16.94
CA TYR A 88 6.23 2.90 16.87
C TYR A 88 7.40 2.45 17.75
N ALA A 89 8.52 3.17 17.69
CA ALA A 89 9.74 2.96 18.49
C ALA A 89 10.53 4.28 18.59
N PRO A 90 11.60 4.38 19.40
CA PRO A 90 12.46 5.56 19.39
C PRO A 90 12.95 5.87 17.97
N HIS A 91 12.69 7.09 17.48
CA HIS A 91 13.00 7.57 16.12
C HIS A 91 12.19 6.94 14.98
N TRP A 92 11.15 6.16 15.26
CA TRP A 92 10.31 5.52 14.24
C TRP A 92 8.82 5.71 14.53
N ASP A 93 8.08 6.12 13.51
CA ASP A 93 6.64 6.32 13.58
C ASP A 93 5.90 5.28 12.74
N HIS A 94 4.73 4.87 13.23
CA HIS A 94 3.73 4.20 12.41
C HIS A 94 3.04 5.28 11.56
N VAL A 95 3.20 5.16 10.25
CA VAL A 95 2.60 6.04 9.26
C VAL A 95 1.60 5.28 8.38
N VAL A 96 0.71 6.04 7.77
CA VAL A 96 -0.28 5.54 6.82
C VAL A 96 -0.30 6.45 5.59
N LEU A 97 -0.29 5.83 4.40
CA LEU A 97 -0.39 6.52 3.12
C LEU A 97 -1.57 5.97 2.32
N ASP A 98 -2.48 6.86 1.92
CA ASP A 98 -3.46 6.55 0.88
C ASP A 98 -2.81 6.81 -0.49
N VAL A 99 -2.76 5.80 -1.36
CA VAL A 99 -2.32 5.92 -2.75
C VAL A 99 -3.49 5.67 -3.67
N ALA A 100 -3.88 6.67 -4.46
CA ALA A 100 -4.87 6.47 -5.51
C ALA A 100 -4.17 5.95 -6.78
N VAL A 101 -4.67 4.84 -7.30
CA VAL A 101 -4.18 4.18 -8.52
C VAL A 101 -5.22 4.41 -9.61
N SER A 102 -4.78 4.80 -10.80
CA SER A 102 -5.64 4.98 -11.98
C SER A 102 -4.89 4.67 -13.27
N GLY A 103 -5.59 4.56 -14.40
CA GLY A 103 -4.95 4.36 -15.71
C GLY A 103 -4.15 3.07 -15.82
N ARG A 104 -4.65 2.01 -15.18
CA ARG A 104 -4.10 0.65 -15.19
C ARG A 104 -4.25 -0.03 -16.54
#